data_AF-A0A7K0NYJ8-F1
#
_entry.id   AF-A0A7K0NYJ8-F1
#
_cell.length_a   1.000
_cell.length_b   1.000
_cell.length_c   1.000
_cell.angle_alpha   90.00
_cell.angle_beta   90.00
_cell.angle_gamma   90.00
#
_symmetry.space_group_name_H-M   'P 1'
#
loop_
_entity.id
_entity.type
_entity.pdbx_description
1 polymer ?
#
loop_
_entity_poly.entity_id
_entity_poly.type
_entity_poly.pdbx_seq_one_letter_code
_entity_poly.pdbx_strand_id
1 'polypeptide(L)' 'MNFLTVALTSAVVLGAPLILAALGELFAERSGVLNLSVEGMMLVGAAAGFAITYNSKNAWLGVAAAAVAGAL' A
#
# COMPACT_ATOMS: atom_id res chain seq x y z
N MET A 1 5.67 -22.15 -6.88
CA MET A 1 6.39 -21.16 -6.04
C MET A 1 5.92 -21.35 -4.61
N ASN A 2 6.85 -21.43 -3.65
CA ASN A 2 6.50 -21.52 -2.23
C ASN A 2 6.02 -20.15 -1.73
N PHE A 3 5.17 -20.12 -0.71
CA PHE A 3 4.66 -18.87 -0.12
C PHE A 3 5.78 -17.85 0.15
N LEU A 4 6.89 -18.31 0.75
CA LEU A 4 8.05 -17.46 1.04
C LEU A 4 8.62 -16.80 -0.23
N THR A 5 8.73 -17.56 -1.33
CA THR A 5 9.24 -17.00 -2.59
C THR A 5 8.30 -15.95 -3.18
N VAL A 6 6.98 -16.18 -3.11
CA VAL A 6 5.99 -15.20 -3.59
C VAL A 6 6.02 -13.94 -2.73
N ALA A 7 6.03 -14.09 -1.40
CA ALA A 7 6.07 -12.98 -0.46
C ALA A 7 7.33 -12.12 -0.66
N LEU A 8 8.51 -12.74 -0.74
CA LEU A 8 9.77 -12.02 -0.95
C LEU A 8 9.82 -11.31 -2.30
N THR A 9 9.42 -11.99 -3.39
CA THR A 9 9.38 -11.35 -4.72
C THR A 9 8.38 -10.18 -4.74
N SER A 10 7.20 -10.34 -4.14
CA SER A 10 6.21 -9.26 -4.05
C SER A 10 6.70 -8.08 -3.23
N ALA A 11 7.42 -8.32 -2.12
CA ALA A 11 7.98 -7.26 -1.28
C ALA A 11 9.00 -6.40 -2.05
N VAL A 12 9.84 -7.04 -2.88
CA VAL A 12 10.81 -6.31 -3.72
C VAL A 12 10.10 -5.47 -4.79
N VAL A 13 9.13 -6.04 -5.49
CA VAL A 13 8.42 -5.33 -6.58
C VAL A 13 7.57 -4.18 -6.03
N LEU A 14 6.87 -4.40 -4.92
CA LEU A 14 6.04 -3.38 -4.28
C LEU A 14 6.87 -2.37 -3.48
N GLY A 15 8.12 -2.68 -3.14
CA GLY A 15 9.00 -1.77 -2.41
C GLY A 15 9.35 -0.50 -3.17
N ALA A 16 9.49 -0.56 -4.50
CA ALA A 16 9.84 0.59 -5.33
C ALA A 16 8.87 1.79 -5.18
N PRO A 17 7.54 1.63 -5.36
CA PRO A 17 6.60 2.73 -5.12
C PRO A 17 6.53 3.16 -3.64
N LEU A 18 6.71 2.25 -2.69
CA LEU A 18 6.73 2.57 -1.26
C LEU A 18 7.92 3.47 -0.89
N ILE A 19 9.10 3.23 -1.46
CA ILE A 19 10.30 4.07 -1.25
C ILE A 19 10.07 5.48 -1.77
N LEU A 20 9.39 5.64 -2.91
CA LEU A 20 9.07 6.96 -3.45
C LEU A 20 8.14 7.75 -2.51
N ALA A 21 7.13 7.08 -1.94
CA ALA A 21 6.24 7.70 -0.94
C ALA A 21 7.02 8.08 0.33
N ALA A 22 7.83 7.16 0.87
CA ALA A 22 8.63 7.38 2.08
C ALA A 22 9.65 8.51 1.91
N LEU A 23 10.26 8.67 0.72
CA LEU A 23 11.13 9.81 0.43
C LEU A 23 10.36 11.14 0.49
N GLY A 24 9.14 11.18 -0.05
CA GLY A 24 8.27 12.35 0.02
C GLY A 24 7.91 12.72 1.48
N GLU A 25 7.54 11.73 2.29
CA GLU A 25 7.30 11.93 3.73
C GLU A 25 8.55 12.40 4.46
N LEU A 26 9.72 11.81 4.18
CA LEU A 26 10.97 12.23 4.79
C LEU A 26 11.24 13.72 4.50
N PHE A 27 11.09 14.18 3.27
CA PHE A 27 11.26 15.61 2.97
C PHE A 27 10.24 16.49 3.72
N ALA A 28 8.98 16.06 3.82
CA ALA A 28 7.96 16.78 4.58
C ALA A 28 8.32 16.90 6.06
N GLU A 29 8.74 15.81 6.70
CA GLU A 29 9.19 15.79 8.08
C GLU A 29 10.41 16.70 8.31
N ARG A 30 11.37 16.70 7.39
CA ARG A 30 12.54 17.58 7.45
C ARG A 30 12.19 19.06 7.32
N SER A 31 11.04 19.39 6.72
CA SER A 31 10.48 20.75 6.69
C SER A 31 9.62 21.11 7.91
N GLY A 32 9.46 20.19 8.86
CA GLY A 32 8.66 20.38 10.07
C GLY A 32 7.18 20.05 9.90
N VAL A 33 6.78 19.47 8.76
CA VAL A 33 5.39 19.07 8.48
C VAL A 33 5.31 17.54 8.52
N LEU A 34 4.93 17.01 9.68
CA LEU A 34 4.65 15.58 9.83
C LEU A 34 3.32 15.23 9.17
N ASN A 35 3.34 14.35 8.17
CA ASN A 35 2.13 13.92 7.45
C ASN A 35 1.80 12.46 7.74
N LEU A 36 1.11 12.21 8.85
CA LEU A 36 0.69 10.85 9.25
C LEU A 36 -0.45 10.30 8.39
N SER A 37 -1.11 11.15 7.59
CA SER A 37 -2.22 10.73 6.75
C SER A 37 -1.77 9.77 5.65
N VAL A 38 -0.54 9.91 5.15
CA VAL A 38 -0.01 9.08 4.06
C VAL A 38 0.24 7.65 4.53
N GLU A 39 0.89 7.46 5.67
CA GLU A 39 1.05 6.15 6.31
C GLU A 39 -0.31 5.45 6.55
N GLY A 40 -1.32 6.21 7.01
CA GLY A 40 -2.69 5.73 7.19
C GLY A 40 -3.39 5.30 5.90
N MET A 41 -3.36 6.15 4.87
CA MET A 41 -3.97 5.87 3.55
C MET A 41 -3.39 4.59 2.92
N MET A 42 -2.08 4.36 3.09
CA MET A 42 -1.40 3.17 2.59
C MET A 42 -1.84 1.89 3.32
N LEU A 43 -1.93 1.94 4.65
CA LEU A 43 -2.39 0.80 5.47
C LEU A 43 -3.86 0.46 5.20
N VAL A 44 -4.73 1.47 5.15
CA VAL A 44 -6.17 1.28 4.92
C VAL A 44 -6.43 0.74 3.50
N GLY A 45 -5.77 1.31 2.49
CA GLY A 45 -5.84 0.81 1.11
C GLY A 45 -5.37 -0.64 0.98
N ALA A 46 -4.24 -0.99 1.61
CA ALA A 46 -3.72 -2.36 1.62
C ALA A 46 -4.68 -3.35 2.30
N ALA A 47 -5.22 -2.99 3.46
CA ALA A 47 -6.16 -3.83 4.21
C ALA A 47 -7.47 -4.06 3.43
N ALA A 48 -8.06 -2.99 2.87
CA ALA A 48 -9.27 -3.07 2.07
C ALA A 48 -9.06 -3.89 0.79
N GLY A 49 -7.96 -3.65 0.07
CA GLY A 49 -7.61 -4.39 -1.14
C GLY A 49 -7.42 -5.88 -0.89
N PHE A 50 -6.73 -6.24 0.19
CA PHE A 50 -6.57 -7.63 0.60
C PHE A 50 -7.91 -8.27 0.96
N ALA A 51 -8.71 -7.63 1.82
CA ALA A 51 -10.00 -8.15 2.26
C ALA A 51 -10.96 -8.41 1.09
N ILE A 52 -11.07 -7.47 0.15
CA ILE A 52 -11.96 -7.63 -1.01
C ILE A 52 -11.41 -8.67 -1.98
N THR A 53 -10.11 -8.68 -2.28
CA THR A 53 -9.51 -9.71 -3.16
C THR A 53 -9.70 -11.12 -2.58
N TYR A 54 -9.50 -11.27 -1.27
CA TYR A 54 -9.60 -12.56 -0.59
C TYR A 54 -11.02 -13.13 -0.62
N ASN A 55 -12.03 -12.29 -0.36
CA ASN A 55 -13.44 -12.69 -0.32
C ASN A 55 -14.06 -12.85 -1.71
N SER A 56 -13.80 -11.91 -2.62
CA SER A 56 -14.41 -11.90 -3.96
C SER A 56 -13.71 -12.82 -4.96
N LYS A 57 -12.47 -13.24 -4.67
CA LYS A 57 -11.57 -13.94 -5.62
C LYS A 57 -11.28 -13.15 -6.90
N ASN A 58 -11.60 -11.85 -6.93
CA ASN A 58 -11.38 -10.98 -8.08
C ASN A 58 -10.39 -9.87 -7.72
N ALA A 59 -9.21 -9.92 -8.34
CA ALA A 59 -8.15 -8.95 -8.09
C ALA A 59 -8.54 -7.51 -8.47
N TRP A 60 -9.35 -7.33 -9.52
CA TRP A 60 -9.75 -5.99 -9.98
C TRP A 60 -10.68 -5.30 -8.99
N LEU A 61 -11.58 -6.05 -8.34
CA LEU A 61 -12.42 -5.50 -7.28
C LEU A 61 -11.58 -5.10 -6.07
N GLY A 62 -10.52 -5.87 -5.75
CA GLY A 62 -9.56 -5.51 -4.71
C GLY A 62 -8.80 -4.22 -5.02
N VAL A 63 -8.32 -4.05 -6.26
CA VAL A 63 -7.65 -2.82 -6.70
C VAL A 63 -8.59 -1.61 -6.60
N ALA A 64 -9.83 -1.75 -7.07
CA ALA A 64 -10.82 -0.68 -6.97
C ALA A 64 -11.12 -0.31 -5.50
N ALA A 65 -11.28 -1.30 -4.63
CA ALA A 65 -11.51 -1.08 -3.21
C ALA A 65 -10.32 -0.42 -2.51
N ALA A 66 -9.09 -0.84 -2.81
CA ALA A 66 -7.88 -0.22 -2.28
C ALA A 66 -7.76 1.25 -2.71
N ALA A 67 -8.05 1.56 -3.97
CA ALA A 67 -8.01 2.91 -4.50
C ALA A 67 -9.05 3.83 -3.83
N VAL A 68 -10.30 3.35 -3.65
CA VAL A 68 -11.33 4.12 -2.96
C VAL A 68 -10.99 4.29 -1.48
N ALA A 69 -10.55 3.23 -0.80
CA ALA A 69 -10.25 3.27 0.63
C ALA A 69 -9.03 4.14 0.96
N GLY A 70 -8.01 4.17 0.08
CA GLY A 70 -6.86 5.06 0.25
C GLY A 70 -7.10 6.51 -0.19
N ALA A 71 -8.20 6.79 -0.89
CA ALA A 71 -8.56 8.15 -1.32
C ALA A 71 -9.48 8.90 -0.33
N LEU A 72 -10.04 8.19 0.65
CA LEU A 72 -10.92 8.70 1.71
C LEU A 72 -10.13 8.99 2.98
#